data_AF-A0A2N9JCV4-F1
#
_entry.id   AF-A0A2N9JCV4-F1
#
_cell.length_a   1.000
_cell.length_b   1.000
_cell.length_c   1.000
_cell.angle_alpha   90.00
_cell.angle_beta   90.00
_cell.angle_gamma   90.00
#
_symmetry.space_group_name_H-M   'P 1'
#
loop_
_entity.id
_entity.type
_entity.pdbx_description
1 polymer ?
#
loop_
_entity_poly.entity_id
_entity_poly.type
_entity_poly.pdbx_seq_one_letter_code
_entity_poly.pdbx_strand_id
1 'polypeptide(L)'
;MSVDRSSIRVKAMIIAPKDVRTAHAVSVHAPTRENPDGFHRLIGGSVELGERHVDTIRREVREELGADVHDLALLTVVENIFRID
;
A
#
# COMPACT_ATOMS: atom_id res chain seq x y z
N MET A 1 29.67 -4.22 9.15
CA MET A 1 29.27 -3.32 8.04
C MET A 1 27.76 -3.15 8.10
N SER A 2 27.25 -1.93 8.24
CA SER A 2 25.82 -1.67 8.12
C SER A 2 25.40 -1.96 6.68
N VAL A 3 24.40 -2.82 6.50
CA VAL A 3 23.83 -3.08 5.17
C VAL A 3 23.16 -1.80 4.70
N ASP A 4 23.62 -1.26 3.58
CA ASP A 4 22.92 -0.20 2.89
C ASP A 4 21.55 -0.72 2.44
N ARG A 5 20.50 -0.13 2.99
CA ARG A 5 19.10 -0.44 2.67
C ARG A 5 18.45 0.65 1.84
N SER A 6 19.24 1.55 1.24
CA SER A 6 18.77 2.56 0.30
C SER A 6 18.41 1.92 -1.05
N SER A 7 17.36 1.12 -1.05
CA SER A 7 16.76 0.57 -2.26
C SER A 7 15.37 1.15 -2.47
N ILE A 8 15.04 1.38 -3.74
CA ILE A 8 13.66 1.72 -4.13
C ILE A 8 12.79 0.51 -3.79
N ARG A 9 11.78 0.74 -2.95
CA ARG A 9 10.74 -0.25 -2.67
C ARG A 9 9.53 0.07 -3.53
N VAL A 10 9.21 -0.82 -4.46
CA VAL A 10 7.98 -0.72 -5.24
C VAL A 10 6.81 -1.19 -4.38
N LYS A 11 5.78 -0.36 -4.30
CA LYS A 11 4.53 -0.68 -3.62
C LYS A 11 3.35 -0.44 -4.56
N ALA A 12 2.33 -1.28 -4.42
CA ALA A 12 1.06 -1.10 -5.10
C ALA A 12 -0.01 -0.89 -4.03
N MET A 13 -0.77 0.20 -4.17
CA MET A 13 -1.84 0.56 -3.25
C MET A 13 -3.15 0.77 -4.02
N ILE A 14 -4.29 0.43 -3.42
CA ILE A 14 -5.62 0.64 -4.03
C ILE A 14 -6.35 1.82 -3.37
N ILE A 15 -7.03 2.61 -4.19
CA ILE A 15 -8.12 3.50 -3.73
C ILE A 15 -9.43 2.78 -4.05
N ALA A 16 -10.12 2.30 -3.01
CA ALA A 16 -11.42 1.67 -3.11
C ALA A 16 -12.51 2.64 -2.61
N PRO A 17 -13.07 3.51 -3.48
CA PRO A 17 -14.06 4.49 -3.07
C PRO A 17 -15.42 3.84 -2.82
N LYS A 18 -16.16 4.35 -1.83
CA LYS A 18 -17.60 4.11 -1.70
C LYS A 18 -18.34 4.87 -2.80
N ASP A 19 -19.40 4.33 -3.38
CA ASP A 19 -20.14 4.80 -4.57
C ASP A 19 -20.06 6.30 -4.90
N VAL A 20 -20.42 7.17 -3.94
CA VAL A 20 -20.49 8.64 -4.12
C VAL A 20 -19.13 9.35 -3.92
N ARG A 21 -18.04 8.58 -3.83
CA ARG A 21 -16.66 9.03 -3.55
C ARG A 21 -16.52 9.91 -2.29
N THR A 22 -17.42 9.74 -1.32
CA THR A 22 -17.36 10.48 -0.05
C THR A 22 -16.36 9.87 0.93
N ALA A 23 -15.98 8.62 0.71
CA ALA A 23 -15.04 7.87 1.54
C ALA A 23 -14.33 6.81 0.67
N HIS A 24 -13.22 6.29 1.17
CA HIS A 24 -12.49 5.17 0.59
C HIS A 24 -12.00 4.26 1.71
N ALA A 25 -11.81 2.97 1.39
CA ALA A 25 -11.29 2.02 2.36
C ALA A 25 -9.79 2.27 2.66
N VAL A 26 -9.43 2.07 3.93
CA VAL A 26 -8.07 2.17 4.45
C VAL A 26 -7.85 1.08 5.50
N SER A 27 -6.61 0.61 5.60
CA SER A 27 -6.16 -0.27 6.69
C SER A 27 -5.78 0.60 7.89
N VAL A 28 -6.30 0.24 9.07
CA VAL A 28 -6.09 0.97 10.33
C VAL A 28 -4.97 0.30 11.11
N HIS A 29 -3.88 1.03 11.32
CA HIS A 29 -2.74 0.57 12.11
C HIS A 29 -2.75 1.24 13.49
N ALA A 30 -2.74 0.40 14.53
CA ALA A 30 -2.64 0.85 15.91
C ALA A 30 -1.29 1.53 16.20
N PRO A 31 -1.21 2.35 17.26
CA PRO A 31 0.04 2.92 17.76
C PRO A 31 1.20 1.92 17.86
N THR A 32 2.38 2.35 17.40
CA THR A 32 3.66 1.67 17.62
C THR A 32 4.68 2.63 18.24
N ARG A 33 5.84 2.13 18.66
CA ARG A 33 6.92 2.97 19.16
C ARG A 33 7.38 4.00 18.12
N GLU A 34 7.37 3.62 16.85
CA GLU A 34 7.74 4.45 15.72
C GLU A 34 6.60 5.38 15.25
N ASN A 35 5.34 5.02 15.52
CA ASN A 35 4.15 5.82 15.18
C ASN A 35 3.19 5.86 16.39
N PRO A 36 3.43 6.76 17.36
CA PRO A 36 2.71 6.77 18.63
C PRO A 36 1.20 7.02 18.52
N ASP A 37 0.75 7.68 17.45
CA ASP A 37 -0.66 7.98 17.22
C ASP A 37 -1.37 6.91 16.37
N GLY A 38 -0.64 5.89 15.92
CA GLY A 38 -1.10 5.00 14.85
C GLY A 38 -1.21 5.74 13.52
N PHE A 39 -1.72 5.05 12.49
CA PHE A 39 -1.95 5.68 11.19
C PHE A 39 -2.93 4.88 10.34
N HIS A 40 -3.49 5.55 9.34
CA HIS A 40 -4.23 4.90 8.26
C HIS A 40 -3.33 4.77 7.03
N ARG A 41 -3.48 3.66 6.30
CA ARG A 41 -2.80 3.41 5.04
C ARG A 41 -3.83 2.96 4.00
N LEU A 42 -3.60 3.26 2.74
CA LEU A 42 -4.29 2.55 1.66
C LEU A 42 -4.08 1.05 1.81
N ILE A 43 -5.02 0.24 1.35
CA ILE A 43 -4.85 -1.22 1.29
C ILE A 43 -3.83 -1.54 0.18
N GLY A 44 -2.99 -2.55 0.41
CA GLY A 44 -1.94 -2.94 -0.51
C GLY A 44 -0.56 -2.95 0.14
N GLY A 45 0.44 -3.40 -0.61
CA GLY A 45 1.71 -3.76 -0.03
C GLY A 45 2.88 -3.70 -0.99
N SER A 46 3.89 -4.50 -0.69
CA SER A 46 5.12 -4.56 -1.47
C SER A 46 4.90 -5.39 -2.73
N VAL A 47 5.43 -4.92 -3.85
CA VAL A 47 5.46 -5.72 -5.08
C VAL A 47 6.65 -6.68 -4.98
N GLU A 48 6.37 -7.97 -5.08
CA GLU A 48 7.42 -9.00 -5.01
C GLU A 48 8.23 -9.07 -6.31
N LEU A 49 9.44 -9.65 -6.24
CA LEU A 49 10.31 -9.77 -7.41
C LEU A 49 9.63 -10.62 -8.50
N GLY A 50 9.46 -10.02 -9.69
CA GLY A 50 8.77 -10.67 -10.81
C GLY A 50 7.24 -10.57 -10.75
N GLU A 51 6.68 -9.95 -9.71
CA GLU A 51 5.24 -9.70 -9.58
C GLU A 51 4.85 -8.42 -10.32
N ARG A 52 3.69 -8.43 -10.98
CA ARG A 52 3.11 -7.21 -11.56
C ARG A 52 2.35 -6.46 -10.47
N HIS A 53 2.39 -5.13 -10.50
CA HIS A 53 1.67 -4.31 -9.50
C HIS A 53 0.19 -4.65 -9.35
N VAL A 54 -0.49 -5.04 -10.44
CA VAL A 54 -1.92 -5.42 -10.41
C VAL A 54 -2.15 -6.75 -9.69
N ASP A 55 -1.20 -7.67 -9.78
CA ASP A 55 -1.27 -8.98 -9.12
C ASP A 55 -0.96 -8.83 -7.63
N THR A 56 -0.04 -7.93 -7.27
CA THR A 56 0.18 -7.48 -5.88
C THR A 56 -1.13 -6.97 -5.27
N ILE A 57 -1.87 -6.08 -5.95
CA ILE A 57 -3.16 -5.58 -5.42
C ILE A 57 -4.14 -6.71 -5.17
N ARG A 58 -4.26 -7.66 -6.10
CA ARG A 58 -5.17 -8.81 -5.93
C ARG A 58 -4.78 -9.67 -4.74
N ARG A 59 -3.48 -9.95 -4.58
CA ARG A 59 -2.94 -10.72 -3.44
C ARG A 59 -3.20 -10.00 -2.13
N GLU A 60 -2.77 -8.75 -2.00
CA GLU A 60 -2.86 -7.97 -0.75
C GLU A 60 -4.33 -7.73 -0.35
N VAL A 61 -5.22 -7.42 -1.31
CA VAL A 61 -6.66 -7.26 -1.00
C VAL A 61 -7.26 -8.57 -0.49
N ARG A 62 -6.87 -9.71 -1.06
CA ARG A 62 -7.33 -11.01 -0.58
C ARG A 62 -6.77 -11.33 0.81
N GLU A 63 -5.50 -11.05 1.06
CA GLU A 63 -4.83 -11.30 2.34
C GLU A 63 -5.37 -10.41 3.45
N GLU A 64 -5.56 -9.11 3.20
CA GLU A 64 -5.99 -8.14 4.20
C GLU A 64 -7.49 -8.14 4.44
N LEU A 65 -8.31 -8.36 3.40
CA LEU A 65 -9.77 -8.17 3.46
C LEU A 65 -10.58 -9.45 3.21
N GLY A 66 -9.95 -10.55 2.76
CA GLY A 66 -10.68 -11.74 2.33
C GLY A 66 -11.60 -11.49 1.12
N ALA A 67 -11.30 -10.48 0.31
CA ALA A 67 -12.13 -10.04 -0.80
C ALA A 67 -11.42 -10.23 -2.15
N ASP A 68 -12.21 -10.29 -3.22
CA ASP A 68 -11.73 -10.18 -4.60
C ASP A 68 -11.92 -8.76 -5.13
N VAL A 69 -11.05 -8.37 -6.06
CA VAL A 69 -11.07 -7.05 -6.69
C VAL A 69 -11.18 -7.16 -8.20
N HIS A 70 -12.07 -6.36 -8.77
CA HIS A 70 -12.39 -6.32 -10.19
C HIS A 70 -12.23 -4.89 -10.72
N ASP A 71 -12.16 -4.76 -12.06
CA ASP A 71 -12.15 -3.47 -12.75
C ASP A 71 -11.07 -2.48 -12.28
N LEU A 72 -9.89 -3.03 -11.93
CA LEU A 72 -8.74 -2.23 -11.54
C LEU A 72 -8.27 -1.33 -12.69
N ALA A 73 -8.14 -0.04 -12.40
CA ALA A 73 -7.53 0.94 -13.28
C ALA A 73 -6.31 1.57 -12.60
N LEU A 74 -5.22 1.73 -13.35
CA LEU A 74 -4.06 2.48 -12.87
C LEU A 74 -4.43 3.97 -12.82
N LEU A 75 -4.35 4.57 -11.63
CA LEU A 75 -4.59 6.00 -11.45
C LEU A 75 -3.36 6.83 -11.77
N THR A 76 -2.25 6.54 -11.08
CA THR A 76 -0.97 7.22 -11.25
C THR A 76 0.13 6.45 -10.51
N VAL A 77 1.37 6.93 -10.62
CA VAL A 77 2.51 6.53 -9.80
C VAL A 77 2.95 7.72 -8.96
N VAL A 78 3.21 7.51 -7.67
CA VAL A 78 3.71 8.53 -6.75
C VAL A 78 5.01 8.08 -6.11
N GLU A 79 5.87 9.04 -5.77
CA GLU A 79 7.15 8.78 -5.13
C GLU A 79 7.07 9.17 -3.65
N ASN A 80 7.60 8.29 -2.78
CA ASN A 80 7.76 8.59 -1.37
C ASN A 80 9.26 8.66 -1.06
N ILE A 81 9.81 9.87 -1.11
CA ILE A 81 11.25 10.14 -1.01
C ILE A 81 11.59 10.50 0.42
N PHE A 82 12.26 9.58 1.12
CA PHE A 82 12.77 9.80 2.46
C PHE A 82 14.22 10.29 2.40
N ARG A 83 14.55 11.31 3.19
CA ARG A 83 15.91 11.81 3.38
C ARG A 83 16.34 11.53 4.81
N ILE A 84 17.60 11.14 4.98
CA ILE A 84 18.24 11.00 6.28
C ILE A 84 19.08 12.25 6.46
N ASP A 85 18.81 13.01 7.51
CA ASP A 85 19.66 14.11 7.96
C ASP A 85 20.68 13.61 8.98
#